data_AF-A0A939QJ78-F1
#
_entry.id   AF-A0A939QJ78-F1
#
_cell.length_a   1.000
_cell.length_b   1.000
_cell.length_c   1.000
_cell.angle_alpha   90.00
_cell.angle_beta   90.00
_cell.angle_gamma   90.00
#
_symmetry.space_group_name_H-M   'P 1'
#
loop_
_entity.id
_entity.type
_entity.pdbx_description
1 polymer ?
#
loop_
_entity_poly.entity_id
_entity_poly.type
_entity_poly.pdbx_seq_one_letter_code
_entity_poly.pdbx_strand_id
1 'polypeptide(L)'
;MDTDPTLASDRDYDSAPLEITDSLFHYTGAETAIFGLLSSGKLRLSPFESTNDLWESRPTYHALQSHKDDEDVLNDETIDLMDLWKDIDRQIRRTTKVACLTQDFDMVGVVHRPDMMRGWNHLSMWAHYGAGHRGICLQFDKSRLISELEGSASEEVQIVHGPVVYRSGSSIPMGEGIDLGQVREFGVDAVARLTLMRLKEALFLQKHRDWQSEYEYRLVLSDHSALPAFLPIKEAITGVYLGESFPKQLLPALKEVLFQYPHVEVFELNFMNRELRSSSFQFADAMPSLSHPWVVPRRSGSFPARVTELLEAEKRREQLHAQGETDARILREQIEFDLLNLTGIVSRGKDLRVEPLRKTSAIPSEMRRRSAGVPGEVVHFESGVLISAQSTRDPAHYLLFSAALQVLEGNKIRLHTVAMLENLTESPQHQRELWRDSDEVELVESLPKWERMYAVLSERFPTFWGSFEEMRR
;
A
#
# COMPACT_ATOMS: atom_id res chain seq x y z
N MET A 1 25.36 -14.96 -4.98
CA MET A 1 24.99 -13.57 -4.70
C MET A 1 23.56 -13.62 -4.23
N ASP A 2 23.36 -13.72 -2.92
CA ASP A 2 22.02 -13.67 -2.35
C ASP A 2 21.52 -12.23 -2.48
N THR A 3 20.66 -11.97 -3.46
CA THR A 3 19.90 -10.73 -3.53
C THR A 3 19.02 -10.69 -2.30
N ASP A 4 19.25 -9.71 -1.43
CA ASP A 4 18.38 -9.45 -0.27
C ASP A 4 16.93 -9.42 -0.77
N PRO A 5 16.06 -10.35 -0.31
CA PRO A 5 14.69 -10.45 -0.79
C PRO A 5 13.88 -9.16 -0.55
N THR A 6 14.33 -8.28 0.36
CA THR A 6 13.72 -6.97 0.57
C THR A 6 13.99 -5.98 -0.56
N LEU A 7 15.17 -6.06 -1.21
CA LEU A 7 15.50 -5.22 -2.37
C LEU A 7 14.75 -5.65 -3.64
N ALA A 8 14.38 -6.92 -3.73
CA ALA A 8 13.51 -7.41 -4.80
C ALA A 8 12.10 -6.83 -4.67
N SER A 9 11.54 -6.81 -3.44
CA SER A 9 10.19 -6.28 -3.23
C SER A 9 10.06 -4.79 -3.52
N ASP A 10 11.06 -3.96 -3.19
CA ASP A 10 10.98 -2.51 -3.42
C ASP A 10 10.92 -2.17 -4.93
N ARG A 11 11.70 -2.91 -5.74
CA ARG A 11 11.68 -2.75 -7.20
C ARG A 11 10.35 -3.16 -7.83
N ASP A 12 9.68 -4.15 -7.26
CA ASP A 12 8.37 -4.58 -7.72
C ASP A 12 7.33 -3.46 -7.57
N TYR A 13 7.37 -2.67 -6.49
CA TYR A 13 6.48 -1.51 -6.33
C TYR A 13 6.85 -0.35 -7.26
N ASP A 14 8.15 -0.03 -7.39
CA ASP A 14 8.61 1.08 -8.24
C ASP A 14 8.28 0.87 -9.72
N SER A 15 8.14 -0.39 -10.14
CA SER A 15 7.82 -0.78 -11.52
C SER A 15 6.37 -1.24 -11.71
N ALA A 16 5.60 -1.40 -10.63
CA ALA A 16 4.21 -1.81 -10.70
C ALA A 16 3.39 -0.76 -11.47
N PRO A 17 2.60 -1.17 -12.48
CA PRO A 17 1.65 -0.29 -13.13
C PRO A 17 0.63 0.24 -12.11
N LEU A 18 0.49 1.56 -12.07
CA LEU A 18 -0.54 2.23 -11.27
C LEU A 18 -1.74 2.55 -12.17
N GLU A 19 -2.91 2.07 -11.79
CA GLU A 19 -4.18 2.45 -12.42
C GLU A 19 -4.90 3.48 -11.55
N ILE A 20 -5.14 4.66 -12.12
CA ILE A 20 -5.90 5.72 -11.43
C ILE A 20 -7.33 5.23 -11.26
N THR A 21 -7.83 5.27 -10.02
CA THR A 21 -9.22 4.90 -9.73
C THR A 21 -10.14 6.12 -9.83
N ASP A 22 -11.44 5.88 -9.66
CA ASP A 22 -12.43 6.96 -9.55
C ASP A 22 -12.66 7.47 -8.12
N SER A 23 -11.72 7.21 -7.21
CA SER A 23 -11.78 7.68 -5.83
C SER A 23 -10.85 8.86 -5.55
N LEU A 24 -11.34 9.81 -4.76
CA LEU A 24 -10.56 10.91 -4.19
C LEU A 24 -10.66 10.89 -2.66
N PHE A 25 -9.61 11.30 -1.98
CA PHE A 25 -9.51 11.21 -0.53
C PHE A 25 -9.25 12.57 0.13
N HIS A 26 -9.94 12.87 1.23
CA HIS A 26 -9.73 14.10 2.00
C HIS A 26 -9.40 13.78 3.45
N TYR A 27 -8.24 14.25 3.89
CA TYR A 27 -7.74 14.07 5.25
C TYR A 27 -8.05 15.28 6.10
N THR A 28 -8.60 15.06 7.30
CA THR A 28 -8.86 16.15 8.24
C THR A 28 -8.96 15.65 9.67
N GLY A 29 -9.03 16.58 10.63
CA GLY A 29 -9.28 16.25 12.04
C GLY A 29 -10.69 15.69 12.26
N ALA A 30 -10.84 14.79 13.25
CA ALA A 30 -12.11 14.10 13.49
C ALA A 30 -13.28 15.06 13.77
N GLU A 31 -13.06 16.10 14.57
CA GLU A 31 -14.10 17.11 14.85
C GLU A 31 -14.48 17.91 13.60
N THR A 32 -13.50 18.30 12.79
CA THR A 32 -13.75 19.01 11.52
C THR A 32 -14.56 18.14 10.56
N ALA A 33 -14.20 16.86 10.43
CA ALA A 33 -14.96 15.90 9.63
C ALA A 33 -16.40 15.76 10.13
N ILE A 34 -16.59 15.48 11.41
CA ILE A 34 -17.92 15.17 11.99
C ILE A 34 -18.80 16.42 12.02
N PHE A 35 -18.33 17.50 12.64
CA PHE A 35 -19.14 18.69 12.92
C PHE A 35 -19.09 19.75 11.82
N GLY A 36 -18.11 19.66 10.90
CA GLY A 36 -17.99 20.55 9.76
C GLY A 36 -18.49 19.91 8.46
N LEU A 37 -17.83 18.84 8.00
CA LEU A 37 -18.08 18.27 6.67
C LEU A 37 -19.34 17.38 6.62
N LEU A 38 -19.41 16.37 7.50
CA LEU A 38 -20.47 15.37 7.50
C LEU A 38 -21.80 15.93 8.01
N SER A 39 -21.77 16.75 9.07
CA SER A 39 -22.99 17.38 9.60
C SER A 39 -23.64 18.36 8.61
N SER A 40 -22.83 19.11 7.85
CA SER A 40 -23.32 20.10 6.89
C SER A 40 -23.58 19.52 5.50
N GLY A 41 -22.98 18.35 5.21
CA GLY A 41 -22.96 17.74 3.89
C GLY A 41 -22.25 18.57 2.84
N LYS A 42 -21.27 19.40 3.26
CA LYS A 42 -20.52 20.29 2.35
C LYS A 42 -19.01 20.21 2.57
N LEU A 43 -18.27 20.22 1.47
CA LEU A 43 -16.83 20.41 1.42
C LEU A 43 -16.52 21.89 1.22
N ARG A 44 -15.70 22.45 2.11
CA ARG A 44 -15.26 23.84 2.03
C ARG A 44 -14.10 23.97 1.04
N LEU A 45 -14.27 24.83 0.04
CA LEU A 45 -13.17 25.31 -0.80
C LEU A 45 -12.66 26.62 -0.18
N SER A 46 -11.37 26.67 0.15
CA SER A 46 -10.76 27.84 0.80
C SER A 46 -10.01 28.71 -0.19
N PRO A 47 -9.86 30.03 0.06
CA PRO A 47 -9.06 30.89 -0.81
C PRO A 47 -7.68 30.31 -1.09
N PHE A 48 -7.23 30.40 -2.34
CA PHE A 48 -5.98 29.77 -2.77
C PHE A 48 -4.75 30.31 -2.03
N GLU A 49 -4.78 31.57 -1.57
CA GLU A 49 -3.71 32.15 -0.75
C GLU A 49 -3.50 31.44 0.62
N SER A 50 -4.41 30.54 1.01
CA SER A 50 -4.34 29.78 2.27
C SER A 50 -3.64 28.42 2.17
N THR A 51 -3.10 28.04 1.01
CA THR A 51 -2.34 26.79 0.88
C THR A 51 -0.98 26.87 1.58
N ASN A 52 -0.41 25.70 1.92
CA ASN A 52 0.85 25.60 2.66
C ASN A 52 2.10 25.68 1.76
N ASP A 53 1.98 25.41 0.46
CA ASP A 53 3.13 25.47 -0.45
C ASP A 53 3.49 26.93 -0.74
N LEU A 54 4.76 27.28 -0.53
CA LEU A 54 5.28 28.62 -0.80
C LEU A 54 5.18 29.01 -2.28
N TRP A 55 5.16 28.04 -3.20
CA TRP A 55 4.92 28.34 -4.62
C TRP A 55 3.51 28.87 -4.90
N GLU A 56 2.57 28.54 -4.03
CA GLU A 56 1.14 28.82 -4.21
C GLU A 56 0.70 29.97 -3.30
N SER A 57 1.20 29.97 -2.07
CA SER A 57 0.85 30.94 -1.03
C SER A 57 1.54 32.30 -1.21
N ARG A 58 2.49 32.42 -2.15
CA ARG A 58 3.28 33.65 -2.39
C ARG A 58 3.00 34.27 -3.76
N PRO A 59 3.03 35.61 -3.88
CA PRO A 59 2.83 36.34 -5.13
C PRO A 59 3.57 35.76 -6.31
N THR A 60 2.81 35.51 -7.37
CA THR A 60 3.35 35.15 -8.67
C THR A 60 3.49 36.38 -9.51
N TYR A 61 4.72 36.62 -9.92
CA TYR A 61 5.09 37.81 -10.63
C TYR A 61 5.06 37.51 -12.16
N HIS A 62 3.98 37.90 -12.84
CA HIS A 62 3.86 37.94 -14.32
C HIS A 62 4.35 39.25 -14.95
N ALA A 63 5.27 39.19 -15.91
CA ALA A 63 5.82 40.36 -16.59
C ALA A 63 4.75 41.39 -16.99
N LEU A 64 4.97 42.68 -16.72
CA LEU A 64 4.16 43.74 -17.31
C LEU A 64 4.67 44.06 -18.70
N GLN A 65 3.74 44.40 -19.57
CA GLN A 65 3.99 44.97 -20.87
C GLN A 65 3.41 46.38 -20.90
N SER A 66 4.14 47.29 -21.51
CA SER A 66 3.73 48.68 -21.71
C SER A 66 3.97 49.06 -23.15
N HIS A 67 3.05 49.80 -23.73
CA HIS A 67 3.21 50.43 -25.03
C HIS A 67 3.71 51.87 -24.86
N LYS A 68 4.13 52.49 -25.96
CA LYS A 68 4.62 53.88 -25.96
C LYS A 68 3.56 54.85 -25.41
N ASP A 69 2.29 54.56 -25.67
CA ASP A 69 1.17 55.39 -25.23
C ASP A 69 0.87 55.24 -23.72
N ASP A 70 1.56 54.32 -23.03
CA ASP A 70 1.51 54.12 -21.58
C ASP A 70 2.67 54.81 -20.83
N GLU A 71 3.51 55.61 -21.51
CA GLU A 71 4.64 56.32 -20.88
C GLU A 71 4.19 57.19 -19.70
N ASP A 72 3.00 57.80 -19.78
CA ASP A 72 2.43 58.60 -18.69
C ASP A 72 2.20 57.77 -17.41
N VAL A 73 1.84 56.49 -17.54
CA VAL A 73 1.59 55.57 -16.41
C VAL A 73 2.91 55.16 -15.75
N LEU A 74 3.95 54.94 -16.54
CA LEU A 74 5.28 54.60 -16.04
C LEU A 74 5.98 55.79 -15.37
N ASN A 75 5.64 57.01 -15.78
CA ASN A 75 6.19 58.25 -15.23
C ASN A 75 5.35 58.86 -14.09
N ASP A 76 4.19 58.27 -13.78
CA ASP A 76 3.35 58.71 -12.66
C ASP A 76 3.94 58.21 -11.33
N GLU A 77 4.58 59.11 -10.58
CA GLU A 77 5.17 58.80 -9.27
C GLU A 77 4.14 58.29 -8.24
N THR A 78 2.84 58.42 -8.51
CA THR A 78 1.78 57.89 -7.63
C THR A 78 1.46 56.40 -7.87
N ILE A 79 1.92 55.83 -8.99
CA ILE A 79 1.67 54.42 -9.34
C ILE A 79 2.89 53.58 -9.00
N ASP A 80 2.81 52.85 -7.89
CA ASP A 80 3.77 51.80 -7.58
C ASP A 80 3.42 50.52 -8.36
N LEU A 81 4.22 50.19 -9.36
CA LEU A 81 4.06 48.96 -10.16
C LEU A 81 4.03 47.71 -9.28
N MET A 82 4.77 47.66 -8.17
CA MET A 82 4.72 46.51 -7.27
C MET A 82 3.37 46.40 -6.56
N ASP A 83 2.73 47.51 -6.23
CA ASP A 83 1.40 47.50 -5.61
C ASP A 83 0.33 47.09 -6.62
N LEU A 84 0.44 47.53 -7.88
CA LEU A 84 -0.43 47.06 -8.96
C LEU A 84 -0.37 45.53 -9.12
N TRP A 85 0.83 44.93 -9.10
CA TRP A 85 0.95 43.47 -9.22
C TRP A 85 0.36 42.76 -8.02
N LYS A 86 0.64 43.25 -6.81
CA LYS A 86 0.06 42.69 -5.59
C LYS A 86 -1.46 42.75 -5.65
N ASP A 87 -2.03 43.79 -6.23
CA ASP A 87 -3.48 43.92 -6.35
C ASP A 87 -4.05 42.95 -7.38
N ILE A 88 -3.44 42.79 -8.56
CA ILE A 88 -3.85 41.78 -9.56
C ILE A 88 -3.78 40.36 -8.97
N ASP A 89 -2.64 40.03 -8.37
CA ASP A 89 -2.37 38.73 -7.76
C ASP A 89 -3.31 38.42 -6.58
N ARG A 90 -3.56 39.44 -5.73
CA ARG A 90 -4.54 39.37 -4.64
C ARG A 90 -5.95 39.12 -5.18
N GLN A 91 -6.35 39.81 -6.25
CA GLN A 91 -7.66 39.57 -6.88
C GLN A 91 -7.77 38.12 -7.35
N ILE A 92 -6.78 37.61 -8.07
CA ILE A 92 -6.77 36.21 -8.55
C ILE A 92 -6.92 35.22 -7.38
N ARG A 93 -6.11 35.36 -6.32
CA ARG A 93 -6.00 34.31 -5.30
C ARG A 93 -6.97 34.41 -4.15
N ARG A 94 -7.49 35.60 -3.85
CA ARG A 94 -8.60 35.75 -2.90
C ARG A 94 -9.92 35.32 -3.49
N THR A 95 -10.10 35.56 -4.80
CA THR A 95 -11.35 35.22 -5.49
C THR A 95 -11.35 33.81 -6.06
N THR A 96 -10.23 33.09 -6.02
CA THR A 96 -10.16 31.67 -6.36
C THR A 96 -10.10 30.81 -5.09
N LYS A 97 -10.92 29.76 -5.03
CA LYS A 97 -10.99 28.81 -3.93
C LYS A 97 -10.63 27.42 -4.42
N VAL A 98 -9.98 26.67 -3.55
CA VAL A 98 -9.50 25.32 -3.83
C VAL A 98 -9.93 24.35 -2.75
N ALA A 99 -10.28 23.13 -3.15
CA ALA A 99 -10.24 21.95 -2.30
C ALA A 99 -9.16 21.01 -2.82
N CYS A 100 -8.33 20.54 -1.88
CA CYS A 100 -7.18 19.66 -2.13
C CYS A 100 -7.56 18.24 -1.67
N LEU A 101 -7.43 17.28 -2.57
CA LEU A 101 -7.79 15.87 -2.38
C LEU A 101 -6.60 15.00 -2.80
N THR A 102 -6.51 13.78 -2.29
CA THR A 102 -5.50 12.78 -2.71
C THR A 102 -6.12 11.83 -3.73
N GLN A 103 -5.42 11.60 -4.83
CA GLN A 103 -5.78 10.60 -5.84
C GLN A 103 -5.51 9.19 -5.34
N ASP A 104 -6.36 8.27 -5.76
CA ASP A 104 -6.25 6.85 -5.45
C ASP A 104 -5.73 6.06 -6.65
N PHE A 105 -4.92 5.05 -6.37
CA PHE A 105 -4.32 4.18 -7.37
C PHE A 105 -4.47 2.73 -6.95
N ASP A 106 -4.93 1.90 -7.88
CA ASP A 106 -4.81 0.45 -7.74
C ASP A 106 -3.47 0.00 -8.34
N MET A 107 -2.79 -0.91 -7.64
CA MET A 107 -1.59 -1.56 -8.16
C MET A 107 -1.96 -2.86 -8.86
N VAL A 108 -1.69 -2.93 -10.16
CA VAL A 108 -2.01 -4.10 -10.98
C VAL A 108 -0.84 -5.08 -11.02
N GLY A 109 -1.16 -6.37 -10.92
CA GLY A 109 -0.18 -7.46 -11.00
C GLY A 109 0.04 -8.17 -9.67
N VAL A 110 1.02 -9.07 -9.62
CA VAL A 110 1.37 -9.85 -8.42
C VAL A 110 2.33 -9.02 -7.57
N VAL A 111 1.82 -7.95 -6.97
CA VAL A 111 2.57 -7.12 -6.02
C VAL A 111 2.25 -7.60 -4.62
N HIS A 112 3.29 -7.83 -3.83
CA HIS A 112 3.11 -8.04 -2.39
C HIS A 112 2.45 -6.76 -1.84
N ARG A 113 1.24 -6.79 -1.26
CA ARG A 113 0.51 -5.59 -0.77
C ARG A 113 0.02 -4.62 -1.87
N PRO A 114 -1.07 -4.94 -2.60
CA PRO A 114 -1.68 -4.04 -3.57
C PRO A 114 -2.19 -2.72 -2.96
N ASP A 115 -2.41 -2.67 -1.65
CA ASP A 115 -3.03 -1.51 -0.98
C ASP A 115 -2.09 -0.33 -0.68
N MET A 116 -0.78 -0.44 -0.96
CA MET A 116 0.20 0.58 -0.54
C MET A 116 -0.01 1.95 -1.20
N MET A 117 -0.57 1.98 -2.40
CA MET A 117 -0.83 3.21 -3.16
C MET A 117 -2.29 3.68 -3.07
N ARG A 118 -3.08 3.07 -2.19
CA ARG A 118 -4.46 3.49 -1.97
C ARG A 118 -4.50 4.85 -1.29
N GLY A 119 -5.46 5.67 -1.67
CA GLY A 119 -5.60 7.05 -1.24
C GLY A 119 -5.82 7.23 0.26
N TRP A 120 -6.22 6.19 1.01
CA TRP A 120 -6.27 6.15 2.49
C TRP A 120 -4.95 5.73 3.15
N ASN A 121 -3.98 5.19 2.39
CA ASN A 121 -2.74 4.57 2.88
C ASN A 121 -1.51 5.50 2.77
N HIS A 122 -1.72 6.82 2.70
CA HIS A 122 -0.62 7.79 2.69
C HIS A 122 -0.28 8.23 4.12
N LEU A 123 0.75 7.61 4.71
CA LEU A 123 1.17 7.90 6.10
C LEU A 123 1.50 9.38 6.35
N SER A 124 2.13 10.05 5.38
CA SER A 124 2.41 11.50 5.45
C SER A 124 1.14 12.34 5.52
N MET A 125 0.09 11.97 4.79
CA MET A 125 -1.20 12.66 4.80
C MET A 125 -1.91 12.51 6.15
N TRP A 126 -1.84 11.33 6.76
CA TRP A 126 -2.34 11.12 8.13
C TRP A 126 -1.58 11.95 9.18
N ALA A 127 -0.27 12.08 9.03
CA ALA A 127 0.56 12.87 9.93
C ALA A 127 0.26 14.38 9.80
N HIS A 128 0.21 14.91 8.58
CA HIS A 128 0.05 16.34 8.32
C HIS A 128 -1.40 16.81 8.43
N TYR A 129 -2.35 16.09 7.82
CA TYR A 129 -3.73 16.55 7.65
C TYR A 129 -4.73 15.70 8.45
N GLY A 130 -4.43 14.42 8.68
CA GLY A 130 -5.22 13.51 9.52
C GLY A 130 -5.03 13.70 11.04
N ALA A 131 -4.67 14.91 11.48
CA ALA A 131 -4.45 15.29 12.88
C ALA A 131 -3.51 14.34 13.65
N GLY A 132 -2.44 13.87 13.01
CA GLY A 132 -1.50 12.91 13.60
C GLY A 132 -2.16 11.55 13.86
N HIS A 133 -2.82 10.98 12.85
CA HIS A 133 -3.53 9.69 12.89
C HIS A 133 -4.76 9.64 13.82
N ARG A 134 -5.22 10.78 14.37
CA ARG A 134 -6.45 10.86 15.19
C ARG A 134 -7.68 11.30 14.38
N GLY A 135 -7.47 11.68 13.13
CA GLY A 135 -8.47 12.26 12.25
C GLY A 135 -9.34 11.25 11.51
N ILE A 136 -9.96 11.75 10.44
CA ILE A 136 -10.74 10.97 9.47
C ILE A 136 -10.17 11.23 8.07
N CYS A 137 -10.22 10.19 7.24
CA CYS A 137 -10.05 10.32 5.80
C CYS A 137 -11.38 9.99 5.11
N LEU A 138 -11.92 10.94 4.35
CA LEU A 138 -13.17 10.80 3.60
C LEU A 138 -12.85 10.36 2.18
N GLN A 139 -13.53 9.32 1.69
CA GLN A 139 -13.44 8.86 0.31
C GLN A 139 -14.64 9.38 -0.47
N PHE A 140 -14.38 9.90 -1.67
CA PHE A 140 -15.37 10.43 -2.60
C PHE A 140 -15.30 9.71 -3.94
N ASP A 141 -16.46 9.51 -4.55
CA ASP A 141 -16.62 9.28 -5.98
C ASP A 141 -16.23 10.57 -6.74
N LYS A 142 -15.15 10.48 -7.52
CA LYS A 142 -14.56 11.61 -8.25
C LYS A 142 -15.55 12.18 -9.26
N SER A 143 -16.21 11.33 -10.03
CA SER A 143 -17.14 11.75 -11.08
C SER A 143 -18.33 12.52 -10.52
N ARG A 144 -18.91 12.06 -9.41
CA ARG A 144 -20.01 12.77 -8.72
C ARG A 144 -19.56 14.10 -8.15
N LEU A 145 -18.36 14.14 -7.54
CA LEU A 145 -17.83 15.36 -6.95
C LEU A 145 -17.53 16.43 -8.01
N ILE A 146 -17.02 16.03 -9.18
CA ILE A 146 -16.84 16.91 -10.34
C ILE A 146 -18.19 17.39 -10.86
N SER A 147 -19.17 16.51 -11.01
CA SER A 147 -20.51 16.88 -11.48
C SER A 147 -21.17 17.93 -10.57
N GLU A 148 -21.02 17.82 -9.25
CA GLU A 148 -21.52 18.83 -8.30
C GLU A 148 -20.79 20.18 -8.47
N LEU A 149 -19.47 20.14 -8.74
CA LEU A 149 -18.67 21.34 -8.96
C LEU A 149 -19.11 22.03 -10.25
N GLU A 150 -19.17 21.30 -11.36
CA GLU A 150 -19.58 21.80 -12.67
C GLU A 150 -21.04 22.28 -12.68
N GLY A 151 -21.91 21.69 -11.86
CA GLY A 151 -23.27 22.18 -11.63
C GLY A 151 -23.34 23.60 -11.04
N SER A 152 -22.24 24.08 -10.44
CA SER A 152 -22.09 25.45 -9.94
C SER A 152 -21.56 26.43 -11.00
N ALA A 153 -21.27 25.96 -12.23
CA ALA A 153 -20.77 26.80 -13.30
C ALA A 153 -21.81 27.86 -13.73
N SER A 154 -21.33 29.07 -13.98
CA SER A 154 -22.11 30.15 -14.59
C SER A 154 -21.18 31.06 -15.38
N GLU A 155 -21.72 32.05 -16.10
CA GLU A 155 -20.87 33.03 -16.82
C GLU A 155 -19.91 33.78 -15.88
N GLU A 156 -20.26 33.92 -14.60
CA GLU A 156 -19.46 34.61 -13.58
C GLU A 156 -18.49 33.69 -12.84
N VAL A 157 -18.73 32.38 -12.88
CA VAL A 157 -17.97 31.37 -12.13
C VAL A 157 -17.03 30.60 -13.05
N GLN A 158 -15.73 30.69 -12.78
CA GLN A 158 -14.72 29.91 -13.49
C GLN A 158 -14.37 28.66 -12.71
N ILE A 159 -14.33 27.52 -13.40
CA ILE A 159 -14.01 26.22 -12.82
C ILE A 159 -12.78 25.63 -13.51
N VAL A 160 -11.93 24.99 -12.72
CA VAL A 160 -10.89 24.08 -13.19
C VAL A 160 -10.74 22.96 -12.17
N HIS A 161 -10.49 21.75 -12.63
CA HIS A 161 -10.17 20.63 -11.75
C HIS A 161 -9.19 19.69 -12.46
N GLY A 162 -8.40 18.95 -11.69
CA GLY A 162 -7.43 18.04 -12.28
C GLY A 162 -6.35 17.59 -11.31
N PRO A 163 -5.53 16.62 -11.75
CA PRO A 163 -4.34 16.22 -11.01
C PRO A 163 -3.32 17.36 -11.00
N VAL A 164 -2.63 17.50 -9.88
CA VAL A 164 -1.53 18.47 -9.72
C VAL A 164 -0.27 17.94 -10.40
N VAL A 165 0.36 18.81 -11.20
CA VAL A 165 1.64 18.53 -11.84
C VAL A 165 2.78 19.04 -10.98
N TYR A 166 3.60 18.13 -10.49
CA TYR A 166 4.73 18.43 -9.62
C TYR A 166 5.98 18.81 -10.41
N ARG A 167 6.61 19.94 -10.06
CA ARG A 167 7.81 20.44 -10.75
C ARG A 167 8.91 20.85 -9.77
N SER A 168 10.17 20.74 -10.19
CA SER A 168 11.34 21.16 -9.40
C SER A 168 11.78 22.61 -9.67
N GLY A 169 11.21 23.27 -10.68
CA GLY A 169 11.40 24.71 -10.93
C GLY A 169 10.13 25.36 -11.46
N SER A 170 9.92 26.64 -11.14
CA SER A 170 8.77 27.39 -11.65
C SER A 170 9.05 27.83 -13.08
N SER A 171 8.54 27.08 -14.06
CA SER A 171 8.39 27.58 -15.41
C SER A 171 6.95 28.07 -15.57
N ILE A 172 6.61 29.21 -14.94
CA ILE A 172 5.40 29.92 -15.37
C ILE A 172 5.67 30.22 -16.84
N PRO A 173 4.79 29.81 -17.77
CA PRO A 173 4.96 30.15 -19.18
C PRO A 173 5.21 31.65 -19.26
N MET A 174 6.32 32.08 -19.90
CA MET A 174 6.51 33.47 -20.31
C MET A 174 5.51 33.77 -21.44
N GLY A 175 4.22 33.67 -21.14
CA GLY A 175 3.15 34.11 -22.01
C GLY A 175 3.22 35.62 -22.20
N GLU A 176 2.29 36.13 -23.00
CA GLU A 176 2.04 37.57 -23.10
C GLU A 176 1.87 38.12 -21.68
N GLY A 177 2.71 39.09 -21.32
CA GLY A 177 2.66 39.74 -20.03
C GLY A 177 1.33 40.47 -19.80
N ILE A 178 1.13 40.98 -18.60
CA ILE A 178 -0.03 41.81 -18.30
C ILE A 178 0.18 43.18 -18.96
N ASP A 179 -0.72 43.55 -19.88
CA ASP A 179 -0.69 44.84 -20.57
C ASP A 179 -1.21 45.96 -19.65
N LEU A 180 -0.36 46.96 -19.39
CA LEU A 180 -0.70 48.13 -18.59
C LEU A 180 -1.80 48.99 -19.21
N GLY A 181 -1.86 49.06 -20.55
CA GLY A 181 -2.94 49.72 -21.26
C GLY A 181 -4.29 49.06 -20.96
N GLN A 182 -4.33 47.73 -20.85
CA GLN A 182 -5.55 47.00 -20.46
C GLN A 182 -5.94 47.28 -19.01
N VAL A 183 -4.98 47.37 -18.09
CA VAL A 183 -5.25 47.73 -16.68
C VAL A 183 -5.87 49.12 -16.59
N ARG A 184 -5.35 50.07 -17.36
CA ARG A 184 -5.85 51.45 -17.40
C ARG A 184 -7.26 51.53 -17.99
N GLU A 185 -7.51 50.82 -19.09
CA GLU A 185 -8.78 50.89 -19.81
C GLU A 185 -9.90 50.10 -19.12
N PHE A 186 -9.59 48.91 -18.59
CA PHE A 186 -10.59 47.97 -18.09
C PHE A 186 -10.57 47.75 -16.56
N GLY A 187 -9.54 48.25 -15.87
CA GLY A 187 -9.37 48.05 -14.45
C GLY A 187 -8.65 46.76 -14.06
N VAL A 188 -8.14 46.75 -12.82
CA VAL A 188 -7.36 45.65 -12.24
C VAL A 188 -8.15 44.35 -12.16
N ASP A 189 -9.43 44.42 -11.82
CA ASP A 189 -10.32 43.28 -11.65
C ASP A 189 -10.58 42.56 -12.98
N ALA A 190 -10.87 43.30 -14.06
CA ALA A 190 -11.08 42.74 -15.39
C ALA A 190 -9.80 42.06 -15.92
N VAL A 191 -8.64 42.71 -15.75
CA VAL A 191 -7.35 42.15 -16.16
C VAL A 191 -6.97 40.94 -15.32
N ALA A 192 -7.18 40.97 -14.01
CA ALA A 192 -6.97 39.82 -13.13
C ALA A 192 -7.81 38.62 -13.57
N ARG A 193 -9.09 38.84 -13.93
CA ARG A 193 -9.98 37.81 -14.45
C ARG A 193 -9.50 37.25 -15.80
N LEU A 194 -9.04 38.10 -16.71
CA LEU A 194 -8.50 37.66 -18.00
C LEU A 194 -7.22 36.81 -17.80
N THR A 195 -6.32 37.24 -16.92
CA THR A 195 -5.11 36.51 -16.55
C THR A 195 -5.45 35.16 -15.93
N LEU A 196 -6.42 35.11 -15.01
CA LEU A 196 -6.95 33.88 -14.43
C LEU A 196 -7.42 32.91 -15.53
N MET A 197 -8.26 33.37 -16.46
CA MET A 197 -8.79 32.51 -17.53
C MET A 197 -7.68 31.92 -18.41
N ARG A 198 -6.61 32.68 -18.66
CA ARG A 198 -5.46 32.24 -19.46
C ARG A 198 -4.54 31.27 -18.71
N LEU A 199 -4.36 31.46 -17.42
CA LEU A 199 -3.29 30.80 -16.65
C LEU A 199 -3.79 29.83 -15.58
N LYS A 200 -5.11 29.61 -15.43
CA LYS A 200 -5.71 28.81 -14.35
C LYS A 200 -5.07 27.43 -14.13
N GLU A 201 -4.75 26.70 -15.20
CA GLU A 201 -4.11 25.38 -15.06
C GLU A 201 -2.67 25.50 -14.52
N ALA A 202 -1.91 26.46 -15.03
CA ALA A 202 -0.53 26.69 -14.59
C ALA A 202 -0.45 27.24 -13.16
N LEU A 203 -1.43 28.05 -12.75
CA LEU A 203 -1.49 28.64 -11.41
C LEU A 203 -1.98 27.65 -10.36
N PHE A 204 -3.03 26.88 -10.66
CA PHE A 204 -3.73 26.09 -9.65
C PHE A 204 -3.47 24.60 -9.73
N LEU A 205 -2.98 24.05 -10.83
CA LEU A 205 -2.69 22.61 -10.98
C LEU A 205 -1.18 22.33 -11.03
N GLN A 206 -0.37 23.16 -10.40
CA GLN A 206 1.07 22.94 -10.24
C GLN A 206 1.51 23.15 -8.80
N LYS A 207 2.52 22.39 -8.38
CA LYS A 207 3.07 22.42 -7.02
C LYS A 207 4.55 22.07 -7.04
N HIS A 208 5.30 22.45 -6.00
CA HIS A 208 6.70 22.04 -5.89
C HIS A 208 6.81 20.52 -5.69
N ARG A 209 7.85 19.90 -6.28
CA ARG A 209 8.07 18.44 -6.25
C ARG A 209 8.20 17.84 -4.86
N ASP A 210 8.62 18.62 -3.86
CA ASP A 210 8.69 18.14 -2.47
C ASP A 210 7.32 17.72 -1.91
N TRP A 211 6.23 18.19 -2.52
CA TRP A 211 4.86 17.82 -2.16
C TRP A 211 4.30 16.66 -3.00
N GLN A 212 5.11 16.00 -3.85
CA GLN A 212 4.66 14.96 -4.77
C GLN A 212 3.98 13.78 -4.07
N SER A 213 4.36 13.49 -2.82
CA SER A 213 3.79 12.38 -2.03
C SER A 213 2.29 12.54 -1.70
N GLU A 214 1.71 13.72 -1.91
CA GLU A 214 0.29 13.98 -1.65
C GLU A 214 -0.64 13.49 -2.76
N TYR A 215 -0.09 13.23 -3.97
CA TYR A 215 -0.83 12.85 -5.18
C TYR A 215 -2.09 13.68 -5.37
N GLU A 216 -1.93 15.00 -5.36
CA GLU A 216 -3.02 15.93 -5.15
C GLU A 216 -3.90 16.06 -6.40
N TYR A 217 -5.21 16.04 -6.20
CA TYR A 217 -6.25 16.43 -7.15
C TYR A 217 -6.95 17.67 -6.61
N ARG A 218 -7.17 18.66 -7.48
CA ARG A 218 -7.80 19.92 -7.08
C ARG A 218 -9.16 20.11 -7.71
N LEU A 219 -10.04 20.69 -6.91
CA LEU A 219 -11.29 21.31 -7.35
C LEU A 219 -11.13 22.81 -7.13
N VAL A 220 -11.25 23.59 -8.19
CA VAL A 220 -10.99 25.04 -8.16
C VAL A 220 -12.20 25.80 -8.68
N LEU A 221 -12.61 26.82 -7.95
CA LEU A 221 -13.75 27.68 -8.26
C LEU A 221 -13.38 29.14 -8.04
N SER A 222 -13.69 30.01 -9.00
CA SER A 222 -13.51 31.45 -8.88
C SER A 222 -14.82 32.18 -9.15
N ASP A 223 -15.32 32.94 -8.18
CA ASP A 223 -16.66 33.58 -8.18
C ASP A 223 -16.64 35.05 -7.69
N HIS A 224 -15.50 35.74 -7.79
CA HIS A 224 -15.29 37.14 -7.34
C HIS A 224 -15.46 37.41 -5.84
N SER A 225 -15.92 36.43 -5.05
CA SER A 225 -16.06 36.56 -3.61
C SER A 225 -14.72 36.38 -2.90
N ALA A 226 -14.48 37.03 -1.76
CA ALA A 226 -13.34 36.68 -0.89
C ALA A 226 -13.69 35.55 0.11
N LEU A 227 -14.96 35.16 0.18
CA LEU A 227 -15.45 34.17 1.13
C LEU A 227 -15.20 32.74 0.62
N PRO A 228 -15.05 31.75 1.51
CA PRO A 228 -15.01 30.35 1.13
C PRO A 228 -16.26 29.93 0.35
N ALA A 229 -16.07 29.02 -0.61
CA ALA A 229 -17.16 28.35 -1.30
C ALA A 229 -17.44 26.98 -0.65
N PHE A 230 -18.64 26.45 -0.85
CA PHE A 230 -19.06 25.19 -0.26
C PHE A 230 -19.71 24.30 -1.31
N LEU A 231 -19.13 23.12 -1.50
CA LEU A 231 -19.57 22.13 -2.47
C LEU A 231 -20.39 21.05 -1.75
N PRO A 232 -21.63 20.74 -2.17
CA PRO A 232 -22.37 19.60 -1.65
C PRO A 232 -21.60 18.29 -1.86
N ILE A 233 -21.55 17.43 -0.84
CA ILE A 233 -20.84 16.14 -0.91
C ILE A 233 -21.71 14.94 -0.62
N LYS A 234 -23.01 15.14 -0.38
CA LYS A 234 -23.89 14.09 0.15
C LYS A 234 -23.95 12.85 -0.73
N GLU A 235 -24.03 13.06 -2.05
CA GLU A 235 -24.12 11.98 -3.03
C GLU A 235 -22.74 11.48 -3.50
N ALA A 236 -21.68 12.23 -3.20
CA ALA A 236 -20.32 11.95 -3.65
C ALA A 236 -19.49 11.17 -2.62
N ILE A 237 -19.79 11.28 -1.32
CA ILE A 237 -19.07 10.51 -0.30
C ILE A 237 -19.41 9.02 -0.38
N THR A 238 -18.39 8.17 -0.35
CA THR A 238 -18.55 6.71 -0.46
C THR A 238 -17.94 5.95 0.72
N GLY A 239 -16.96 6.53 1.40
CA GLY A 239 -16.29 5.88 2.52
C GLY A 239 -15.76 6.84 3.59
N VAL A 240 -15.64 6.34 4.82
CA VAL A 240 -15.06 7.05 5.97
C VAL A 240 -14.04 6.13 6.63
N TYR A 241 -12.78 6.57 6.66
CA TYR A 241 -11.68 5.85 7.29
C TYR A 241 -11.32 6.54 8.60
N LEU A 242 -11.36 5.78 9.69
CA LEU A 242 -10.94 6.23 11.02
C LEU A 242 -9.44 6.04 11.16
N GLY A 243 -8.72 7.10 11.55
CA GLY A 243 -7.30 6.99 11.84
C GLY A 243 -7.03 5.98 12.97
N GLU A 244 -5.81 5.42 13.00
CA GLU A 244 -5.42 4.38 13.97
C GLU A 244 -5.61 4.82 15.43
N SER A 245 -5.46 6.11 15.70
CA SER A 245 -5.64 6.72 17.02
C SER A 245 -6.94 7.52 17.12
N PHE A 246 -7.98 7.15 16.35
CA PHE A 246 -9.26 7.86 16.35
C PHE A 246 -9.88 7.92 17.77
N PRO A 247 -10.32 9.11 18.24
CA PRO A 247 -10.86 9.27 19.59
C PRO A 247 -12.23 8.59 19.71
N LYS A 248 -12.26 7.44 20.41
CA LYS A 248 -13.46 6.61 20.59
C LYS A 248 -14.65 7.35 21.19
N GLN A 249 -14.42 8.44 21.93
CA GLN A 249 -15.47 9.30 22.49
C GLN A 249 -16.29 10.02 21.41
N LEU A 250 -15.75 10.19 20.20
CA LEU A 250 -16.45 10.80 19.07
C LEU A 250 -17.28 9.79 18.26
N LEU A 251 -17.17 8.49 18.52
CA LEU A 251 -17.95 7.47 17.79
C LEU A 251 -19.47 7.69 17.85
N PRO A 252 -20.09 8.09 18.99
CA PRO A 252 -21.52 8.38 19.02
C PRO A 252 -21.91 9.53 18.10
N ALA A 253 -21.12 10.62 18.08
CA ALA A 253 -21.37 11.76 17.21
C ALA A 253 -21.18 11.39 15.73
N LEU A 254 -20.16 10.59 15.41
CA LEU A 254 -19.95 10.07 14.06
C LEU A 254 -21.13 9.19 13.61
N LYS A 255 -21.60 8.27 14.47
CA LYS A 255 -22.74 7.39 14.19
C LYS A 255 -23.99 8.21 13.85
N GLU A 256 -24.25 9.27 14.62
CA GLU A 256 -25.40 10.15 14.42
C GLU A 256 -25.34 10.89 13.07
N VAL A 257 -24.20 11.50 12.72
CA VAL A 257 -24.10 12.21 11.43
C VAL A 257 -24.16 11.24 10.25
N LEU A 258 -23.57 10.05 10.37
CA LEU A 258 -23.59 9.03 9.31
C LEU A 258 -24.96 8.39 9.09
N PHE A 259 -25.93 8.56 10.00
CA PHE A 259 -27.31 8.15 9.76
C PHE A 259 -27.90 8.82 8.50
N GLN A 260 -27.40 9.99 8.12
CA GLN A 260 -27.79 10.71 6.90
C GLN A 260 -27.15 10.14 5.62
N TYR A 261 -26.24 9.17 5.76
CA TYR A 261 -25.39 8.61 4.71
C TYR A 261 -25.45 7.06 4.71
N PRO A 262 -26.62 6.45 4.47
CA PRO A 262 -26.80 5.01 4.62
C PRO A 262 -25.98 4.14 3.66
N HIS A 263 -25.42 4.75 2.61
CA HIS A 263 -24.59 4.08 1.59
C HIS A 263 -23.08 4.20 1.88
N VAL A 264 -22.68 4.98 2.88
CA VAL A 264 -21.27 5.21 3.18
C VAL A 264 -20.73 4.11 4.06
N GLU A 265 -19.67 3.45 3.61
CA GLU A 265 -18.97 2.44 4.39
C GLU A 265 -17.99 3.09 5.38
N VAL A 266 -17.84 2.47 6.55
CA VAL A 266 -16.90 2.94 7.57
C VAL A 266 -15.80 1.90 7.73
N PHE A 267 -14.56 2.38 7.83
CA PHE A 267 -13.37 1.56 7.97
C PHE A 267 -12.55 2.03 9.17
N GLU A 268 -11.91 1.10 9.87
CA GLU A 268 -10.92 1.39 10.91
C GLU A 268 -9.54 1.00 10.40
N LEU A 269 -8.58 1.92 10.56
CA LEU A 269 -7.21 1.68 10.20
C LEU A 269 -6.44 1.12 11.40
N ASN A 270 -5.62 0.10 11.14
CA ASN A 270 -4.77 -0.53 12.14
C ASN A 270 -3.33 -0.59 11.63
N PHE A 271 -2.38 -0.09 12.42
CA PHE A 271 -0.97 -0.16 12.06
C PHE A 271 -0.30 -1.35 12.77
N MET A 272 0.06 -2.38 12.01
CA MET A 272 0.69 -3.59 12.52
C MET A 272 1.85 -4.01 11.62
N ASN A 273 2.98 -4.39 12.22
CA ASN A 273 4.16 -4.87 11.48
C ASN A 273 4.64 -3.92 10.37
N ARG A 274 4.61 -2.61 10.63
CA ARG A 274 4.94 -1.54 9.66
C ARG A 274 3.99 -1.44 8.47
N GLU A 275 2.79 -2.00 8.59
CA GLU A 275 1.74 -1.92 7.57
C GLU A 275 0.51 -1.25 8.16
N LEU A 276 -0.05 -0.30 7.43
CA LEU A 276 -1.39 0.21 7.71
C LEU A 276 -2.40 -0.68 6.97
N ARG A 277 -3.35 -1.23 7.71
CA ARG A 277 -4.39 -2.10 7.17
C ARG A 277 -5.74 -1.47 7.42
N SER A 278 -6.62 -1.57 6.43
CA SER A 278 -8.02 -1.17 6.55
C SER A 278 -8.88 -2.40 6.81
N SER A 279 -9.86 -2.25 7.69
CA SER A 279 -10.90 -3.26 7.92
C SER A 279 -12.25 -2.57 8.08
N SER A 280 -13.32 -3.21 7.60
CA SER A 280 -14.69 -2.70 7.80
C SER A 280 -14.97 -2.51 9.28
N PHE A 281 -15.45 -1.32 9.64
CA PHE A 281 -15.82 -0.95 10.99
C PHE A 281 -17.33 -1.06 11.17
N GLN A 282 -17.73 -1.74 12.23
CA GLN A 282 -19.14 -1.81 12.64
C GLN A 282 -19.29 -1.10 13.98
N PHE A 283 -20.31 -0.25 14.09
CA PHE A 283 -20.69 0.36 15.36
C PHE A 283 -21.24 -0.72 16.30
N ALA A 284 -20.36 -1.42 17.00
CA ALA A 284 -20.76 -2.42 18.00
C ALA A 284 -21.43 -1.73 19.20
N ASP A 285 -22.52 -2.30 19.70
CA ASP A 285 -23.26 -1.74 20.84
C ASP A 285 -22.57 -1.98 22.20
N ALA A 286 -21.49 -2.77 22.25
CA ALA A 286 -20.55 -2.81 23.36
C ALA A 286 -19.28 -3.54 22.90
N MET A 287 -18.11 -2.93 23.07
CA MET A 287 -16.85 -3.67 22.95
C MET A 287 -16.81 -4.75 24.04
N PRO A 288 -16.67 -6.05 23.71
CA PRO A 288 -16.36 -7.04 24.71
C PRO A 288 -15.06 -6.61 25.38
N SER A 289 -15.02 -6.56 26.72
CA SER A 289 -13.79 -6.23 27.42
C SER A 289 -12.73 -7.27 27.03
N LEU A 290 -11.73 -6.83 26.27
CA LEU A 290 -10.57 -7.64 25.91
C LEU A 290 -9.65 -7.78 27.14
N SER A 291 -10.18 -8.31 28.24
CA SER A 291 -9.37 -8.88 29.30
C SER A 291 -8.99 -10.30 28.87
N HIS A 292 -8.19 -10.42 27.82
CA HIS A 292 -7.50 -11.69 27.62
C HIS A 292 -6.47 -11.78 28.74
N PRO A 293 -6.59 -12.76 29.65
CA PRO A 293 -5.59 -12.91 30.70
C PRO A 293 -4.24 -13.12 30.02
N TRP A 294 -3.28 -12.27 30.37
CA TRP A 294 -1.90 -12.41 29.92
C TRP A 294 -1.44 -13.85 30.13
N VAL A 295 -0.80 -14.44 29.12
CA VAL A 295 -0.32 -15.83 29.20
C VAL A 295 0.66 -15.92 30.35
N VAL A 296 0.29 -16.64 31.41
CA VAL A 296 1.17 -16.88 32.55
C VAL A 296 2.34 -17.74 32.08
N PRO A 297 3.61 -17.32 32.31
CA PRO A 297 4.77 -18.11 31.93
C PRO A 297 4.74 -19.48 32.59
N ARG A 298 4.96 -20.55 31.81
CA ARG A 298 5.05 -21.92 32.35
C ARG A 298 6.32 -22.14 33.17
N ARG A 299 7.40 -21.43 32.86
CA ARG A 299 8.64 -21.46 33.64
C ARG A 299 8.51 -20.54 34.86
N SER A 300 8.82 -21.07 36.04
CA SER A 300 8.90 -20.31 37.28
C SER A 300 10.15 -19.41 37.31
N GLY A 301 10.21 -18.50 38.29
CA GLY A 301 11.40 -17.67 38.54
C GLY A 301 11.26 -16.22 38.09
N SER A 302 12.30 -15.43 38.37
CA SER A 302 12.35 -14.01 38.01
C SER A 302 12.44 -13.84 36.48
N PHE A 303 12.03 -12.67 35.96
CA PHE A 303 12.15 -12.36 34.53
C PHE A 303 13.61 -12.50 34.02
N PRO A 304 14.64 -11.96 34.70
CA PRO A 304 16.03 -12.16 34.27
C PRO A 304 16.45 -13.63 34.21
N ALA A 305 16.05 -14.45 35.19
CA ALA A 305 16.36 -15.88 35.18
C ALA A 305 15.77 -16.59 33.95
N ARG A 306 14.50 -16.30 33.63
CA ARG A 306 13.84 -16.86 32.43
C ARG A 306 14.49 -16.40 31.12
N VAL A 307 14.99 -15.17 31.07
CA VAL A 307 15.73 -14.66 29.90
C VAL A 307 17.07 -15.38 29.75
N THR A 308 17.84 -15.55 30.84
CA THR A 308 19.10 -16.30 30.81
C THR A 308 18.88 -17.75 30.36
N GLU A 309 17.86 -18.43 30.89
CA GLU A 309 17.51 -19.79 30.47
C GLU A 309 17.13 -19.87 28.97
N LEU A 310 16.44 -18.87 28.44
CA LEU A 310 16.09 -18.81 27.01
C LEU A 310 17.36 -18.65 26.16
N LEU A 311 18.28 -17.76 26.55
CA LEU A 311 19.55 -17.56 25.83
C LEU A 311 20.42 -18.82 25.84
N GLU A 312 20.48 -19.53 26.97
CA GLU A 312 21.19 -20.80 27.07
C GLU A 312 20.53 -21.88 26.18
N ALA A 313 19.20 -21.93 26.14
CA ALA A 313 18.48 -22.84 25.27
C ALA A 313 18.75 -22.53 23.78
N GLU A 314 18.81 -21.25 23.40
CA GLU A 314 19.14 -20.82 22.05
C GLU A 314 20.57 -21.22 21.65
N LYS A 315 21.55 -20.95 22.53
CA LYS A 315 22.94 -21.37 22.30
C LYS A 315 23.08 -22.89 22.17
N ARG A 316 22.39 -23.66 23.02
CA ARG A 316 22.38 -25.12 22.92
C ARG A 316 21.75 -25.57 21.60
N ARG A 317 20.66 -24.93 21.17
CA ARG A 317 20.00 -25.21 19.88
C ARG A 317 20.94 -24.97 18.71
N GLU A 318 21.70 -23.87 18.69
CA GLU A 318 22.68 -23.59 17.64
C GLU A 318 23.78 -24.66 17.56
N GLN A 319 24.29 -25.11 18.71
CA GLN A 319 25.28 -26.19 18.77
C GLN A 319 24.72 -27.51 18.24
N LEU A 320 23.52 -27.91 18.70
CA LEU A 320 22.84 -29.11 18.21
C LEU A 320 22.54 -29.01 16.70
N HIS A 321 22.17 -27.83 16.21
CA HIS A 321 21.93 -27.59 14.79
C HIS A 321 23.19 -27.77 13.94
N ALA A 322 24.32 -27.18 14.35
CA ALA A 322 25.59 -27.35 13.65
C ALA A 322 26.04 -28.83 13.60
N GLN A 323 25.85 -29.54 14.72
CA GLN A 323 26.12 -30.97 14.79
C GLN A 323 25.19 -31.76 13.85
N GLY A 324 23.88 -31.55 13.96
CA GLY A 324 22.90 -32.24 13.11
C GLY A 324 23.08 -31.94 11.62
N GLU A 325 23.46 -30.72 11.25
CA GLU A 325 23.80 -30.40 9.86
C GLU A 325 25.00 -31.22 9.38
N THR A 326 26.03 -31.35 10.22
CA THR A 326 27.22 -32.16 9.91
C THR A 326 26.86 -33.63 9.75
N ASP A 327 26.04 -34.16 10.66
CA ASP A 327 25.61 -35.56 10.68
C ASP A 327 24.75 -35.89 9.45
N ALA A 328 23.85 -35.00 9.04
CA ALA A 328 22.94 -35.21 7.92
C ALA A 328 23.50 -34.81 6.55
N ARG A 329 24.72 -34.27 6.47
CA ARG A 329 25.27 -33.67 5.23
C ARG A 329 25.21 -34.61 4.03
N ILE A 330 25.71 -35.84 4.17
CA ILE A 330 25.76 -36.83 3.09
C ILE A 330 24.35 -37.18 2.60
N LEU A 331 23.44 -37.43 3.54
CA LEU A 331 22.05 -37.75 3.23
C LEU A 331 21.33 -36.58 2.54
N ARG A 332 21.54 -35.35 3.01
CA ARG A 332 20.98 -34.14 2.41
C ARG A 332 21.42 -33.98 0.96
N GLU A 333 22.73 -34.12 0.70
CA GLU A 333 23.30 -34.03 -0.64
C GLU A 333 22.74 -35.12 -1.56
N GLN A 334 22.53 -36.33 -1.05
CA GLN A 334 21.89 -37.42 -1.80
C GLN A 334 20.42 -37.11 -2.12
N ILE A 335 19.63 -36.63 -1.15
CA ILE A 335 18.23 -36.24 -1.38
C ILE A 335 18.12 -35.16 -2.46
N GLU A 336 18.97 -34.14 -2.39
CA GLU A 336 19.00 -33.06 -3.37
C GLU A 336 19.35 -33.59 -4.76
N PHE A 337 20.38 -34.43 -4.86
CA PHE A 337 20.79 -35.08 -6.11
C PHE A 337 19.67 -35.94 -6.73
N ASP A 338 19.02 -36.79 -5.93
CA ASP A 338 17.97 -37.69 -6.38
C ASP A 338 16.71 -36.94 -6.83
N LEU A 339 16.29 -35.91 -6.07
CA LEU A 339 15.16 -35.06 -6.50
C LEU A 339 15.49 -34.26 -7.76
N LEU A 340 16.74 -33.79 -7.92
CA LEU A 340 17.18 -33.17 -9.18
C LEU A 340 17.15 -34.18 -10.34
N ASN A 341 17.46 -35.45 -10.13
CA ASN A 341 17.31 -36.45 -11.19
C ASN A 341 15.86 -36.66 -11.62
N LEU A 342 14.88 -36.54 -10.70
CA LEU A 342 13.46 -36.51 -11.08
C LEU A 342 13.12 -35.31 -11.97
N THR A 343 13.77 -34.16 -11.78
CA THR A 343 13.58 -33.01 -12.69
C THR A 343 13.98 -33.32 -14.13
N GLY A 344 14.99 -34.17 -14.34
CA GLY A 344 15.38 -34.63 -15.67
C GLY A 344 14.30 -35.48 -16.36
N ILE A 345 13.44 -36.14 -15.58
CA ILE A 345 12.26 -36.86 -16.09
C ILE A 345 11.15 -35.85 -16.44
N VAL A 346 10.88 -34.90 -15.54
CA VAL A 346 9.87 -33.84 -15.72
C VAL A 346 10.19 -32.97 -16.95
N SER A 347 11.45 -32.58 -17.11
CA SER A 347 11.89 -31.60 -18.13
C SER A 347 11.80 -32.12 -19.57
N ARG A 348 11.47 -33.39 -19.78
CA ARG A 348 11.13 -33.93 -21.11
C ARG A 348 9.77 -33.41 -21.61
N GLY A 349 8.92 -32.86 -20.73
CA GLY A 349 7.72 -32.13 -21.10
C GLY A 349 8.07 -30.78 -21.71
N LYS A 350 7.64 -30.52 -22.96
CA LYS A 350 8.02 -29.34 -23.74
C LYS A 350 7.47 -27.98 -23.22
N ASP A 351 6.75 -27.96 -22.10
CA ASP A 351 6.01 -26.78 -21.64
C ASP A 351 6.03 -26.64 -20.10
N LEU A 352 7.20 -26.88 -19.49
CA LEU A 352 7.35 -26.85 -18.04
C LEU A 352 8.53 -26.01 -17.61
N ARG A 353 8.31 -25.23 -16.56
CA ARG A 353 9.37 -24.60 -15.78
C ARG A 353 9.53 -25.42 -14.51
N VAL A 354 10.73 -25.97 -14.31
CA VAL A 354 11.07 -26.74 -13.11
C VAL A 354 12.06 -25.93 -12.27
N GLU A 355 11.74 -25.75 -11.00
CA GLU A 355 12.55 -24.95 -10.09
C GLU A 355 12.78 -25.72 -8.77
N PRO A 356 14.05 -25.99 -8.40
CA PRO A 356 14.38 -26.52 -7.08
C PRO A 356 14.40 -25.39 -6.05
N LEU A 357 13.72 -25.60 -4.93
CA LEU A 357 13.60 -24.67 -3.81
C LEU A 357 14.01 -25.36 -2.52
N ARG A 358 14.83 -24.71 -1.68
CA ARG A 358 15.16 -25.22 -0.34
C ARG A 358 14.01 -24.96 0.62
N LYS A 359 13.13 -25.94 0.81
CA LYS A 359 11.96 -25.86 1.70
C LYS A 359 11.73 -27.18 2.44
N THR A 360 11.28 -27.09 3.68
CA THR A 360 10.91 -28.25 4.53
C THR A 360 9.42 -28.59 4.44
N SER A 361 8.77 -28.28 3.31
CA SER A 361 7.31 -28.43 3.13
C SER A 361 6.81 -29.87 3.32
N ALA A 362 7.67 -30.88 3.12
CA ALA A 362 7.34 -32.27 3.40
C ALA A 362 7.06 -32.55 4.90
N ILE A 363 7.63 -31.76 5.82
CA ILE A 363 7.45 -31.95 7.28
C ILE A 363 6.07 -31.42 7.72
N PRO A 364 5.20 -32.26 8.30
CA PRO A 364 3.93 -31.83 8.88
C PRO A 364 4.11 -30.75 9.93
N SER A 365 3.18 -29.79 10.00
CA SER A 365 3.30 -28.58 10.83
C SER A 365 3.53 -28.87 12.32
N GLU A 366 2.90 -29.92 12.82
CA GLU A 366 2.94 -30.42 14.19
C GLU A 366 4.26 -31.13 14.54
N MET A 367 5.02 -31.54 13.52
CA MET A 367 6.34 -32.18 13.65
C MET A 367 7.50 -31.22 13.38
N ARG A 368 7.23 -29.98 12.96
CA ARG A 368 8.28 -28.99 12.70
C ARG A 368 9.05 -28.65 13.97
N ARG A 369 10.34 -28.35 13.79
CA ARG A 369 11.20 -27.93 14.89
C ARG A 369 10.59 -26.75 15.65
N ARG A 370 10.48 -26.90 16.97
CA ARG A 370 9.96 -25.85 17.87
C ARG A 370 11.09 -24.89 18.25
N SER A 371 10.71 -23.70 18.72
CA SER A 371 11.67 -22.71 19.25
C SER A 371 12.43 -23.26 20.47
N ALA A 372 13.62 -22.72 20.72
CA ALA A 372 14.45 -23.16 21.83
C ALA A 372 13.72 -23.08 23.18
N GLY A 373 13.90 -24.08 24.03
CA GLY A 373 13.35 -24.10 25.38
C GLY A 373 11.84 -24.37 25.47
N VAL A 374 11.16 -24.59 24.35
CA VAL A 374 9.76 -25.04 24.30
C VAL A 374 9.72 -26.56 24.53
N PRO A 375 8.92 -27.08 25.48
CA PRO A 375 8.83 -28.52 25.73
C PRO A 375 8.32 -29.29 24.50
N GLY A 376 8.91 -30.44 24.19
CA GLY A 376 8.53 -31.29 23.07
C GLY A 376 9.72 -32.11 22.56
N GLU A 377 9.55 -32.77 21.42
CA GLU A 377 10.63 -33.44 20.71
C GLU A 377 11.72 -32.44 20.28
N VAL A 378 12.98 -32.81 20.50
CA VAL A 378 14.13 -31.99 20.15
C VAL A 378 14.62 -32.37 18.75
N VAL A 379 14.40 -31.46 17.79
CA VAL A 379 14.92 -31.57 16.43
C VAL A 379 16.20 -30.73 16.34
N HIS A 380 17.34 -31.39 16.20
CA HIS A 380 18.66 -30.76 16.07
C HIS A 380 18.74 -29.96 14.77
N PHE A 381 18.42 -30.61 13.66
CA PHE A 381 18.55 -30.06 12.32
C PHE A 381 17.37 -30.49 11.44
N GLU A 382 16.91 -29.63 10.54
CA GLU A 382 15.92 -29.96 9.53
C GLU A 382 16.34 -29.36 8.19
N SER A 383 16.18 -30.10 7.12
CA SER A 383 16.51 -29.65 5.77
C SER A 383 15.58 -30.32 4.78
N GLY A 384 15.29 -29.64 3.67
CA GLY A 384 14.45 -30.19 2.64
C GLY A 384 14.62 -29.49 1.30
N VAL A 385 14.20 -30.20 0.27
CA VAL A 385 14.16 -29.74 -1.10
C VAL A 385 12.74 -29.91 -1.60
N LEU A 386 12.24 -28.90 -2.29
CA LEU A 386 10.97 -28.88 -3.00
C LEU A 386 11.29 -28.66 -4.48
N ILE A 387 10.86 -29.58 -5.33
CA ILE A 387 10.81 -29.38 -6.77
C ILE A 387 9.42 -28.89 -7.11
N SER A 388 9.33 -27.70 -7.70
CA SER A 388 8.09 -27.21 -8.31
C SER A 388 8.16 -27.33 -9.83
N ALA A 389 7.20 -28.05 -10.42
CA ALA A 389 6.99 -28.10 -11.86
C ALA A 389 5.74 -27.30 -12.20
N GLN A 390 5.92 -26.17 -12.89
CA GLN A 390 4.88 -25.26 -13.30
C GLN A 390 4.65 -25.37 -14.81
N SER A 391 3.40 -25.35 -15.27
CA SER A 391 3.13 -25.26 -16.70
C SER A 391 3.46 -23.86 -17.25
N THR A 392 4.17 -23.80 -18.36
CA THR A 392 4.43 -22.52 -19.05
C THR A 392 3.21 -22.00 -19.81
N ARG A 393 2.22 -22.86 -20.07
CA ARG A 393 0.96 -22.48 -20.74
C ARG A 393 -0.11 -22.03 -19.76
N ASP A 394 -0.08 -22.60 -18.55
CA ASP A 394 -1.01 -22.29 -17.48
C ASP A 394 -0.24 -22.15 -16.15
N PRO A 395 0.18 -20.92 -15.81
CA PRO A 395 1.02 -20.69 -14.66
C PRO A 395 0.30 -20.89 -13.32
N ALA A 396 -1.02 -21.14 -13.32
CA ALA A 396 -1.76 -21.37 -12.09
C ALA A 396 -1.55 -22.76 -11.49
N HIS A 397 -1.13 -23.74 -12.28
CA HIS A 397 -1.07 -25.15 -11.86
C HIS A 397 0.36 -25.62 -11.61
N TYR A 398 0.54 -26.26 -10.45
CA TYR A 398 1.83 -26.78 -10.00
C TYR A 398 1.73 -28.25 -9.61
N LEU A 399 2.76 -29.01 -9.98
CA LEU A 399 3.08 -30.31 -9.40
C LEU A 399 4.30 -30.14 -8.50
N LEU A 400 4.13 -30.50 -7.23
CA LEU A 400 5.11 -30.27 -6.18
C LEU A 400 5.62 -31.61 -5.65
N PHE A 401 6.94 -31.77 -5.60
CA PHE A 401 7.61 -32.89 -4.92
C PHE A 401 8.51 -32.36 -3.84
N SER A 402 8.28 -32.73 -2.59
CA SER A 402 9.16 -32.33 -1.50
C SER A 402 9.69 -33.55 -0.77
N ALA A 403 10.98 -33.50 -0.45
CA ALA A 403 11.61 -34.39 0.51
C ALA A 403 12.27 -33.56 1.60
N ALA A 404 12.20 -34.02 2.84
CA ALA A 404 12.84 -33.40 3.96
C ALA A 404 13.38 -34.45 4.94
N LEU A 405 14.37 -34.05 5.72
CA LEU A 405 14.92 -34.82 6.81
C LEU A 405 14.88 -34.01 8.10
N GLN A 406 14.82 -34.70 9.23
CA GLN A 406 15.00 -34.17 10.57
C GLN A 406 16.04 -35.01 11.31
N VAL A 407 17.03 -34.37 11.92
CA VAL A 407 17.95 -35.01 12.86
C VAL A 407 17.36 -34.84 14.25
N LEU A 408 17.04 -35.96 14.90
CA LEU A 408 16.43 -36.00 16.22
C LEU A 408 17.50 -36.31 17.28
N GLU A 409 17.11 -36.19 18.55
CA GLU A 409 17.93 -36.66 19.67
C GLU A 409 18.21 -38.16 19.56
N GLY A 410 19.42 -38.58 19.97
CA GLY A 410 19.83 -39.98 19.94
C GLY A 410 20.33 -40.48 18.58
N ASN A 411 20.80 -39.60 17.70
CA ASN A 411 21.32 -39.95 16.35
C ASN A 411 20.27 -40.62 15.45
N LYS A 412 19.01 -40.22 15.58
CA LYS A 412 17.94 -40.68 14.69
C LYS A 412 17.67 -39.67 13.59
N ILE A 413 17.28 -40.19 12.43
CA ILE A 413 16.82 -39.41 11.29
C ILE A 413 15.36 -39.73 11.03
N ARG A 414 14.52 -38.70 10.90
CA ARG A 414 13.19 -38.82 10.32
C ARG A 414 13.18 -38.28 8.91
N LEU A 415 12.76 -39.11 7.96
CA LEU A 415 12.59 -38.76 6.55
C LEU A 415 11.12 -38.47 6.27
N HIS A 416 10.88 -37.53 5.36
CA HIS A 416 9.56 -37.15 4.89
C HIS A 416 9.60 -36.97 3.38
N THR A 417 8.61 -37.50 2.68
CA THR A 417 8.38 -37.22 1.26
C THR A 417 6.90 -36.96 1.01
N VAL A 418 6.60 -35.99 0.15
CA VAL A 418 5.24 -35.67 -0.26
C VAL A 418 5.18 -35.26 -1.73
N ALA A 419 4.12 -35.68 -2.42
CA ALA A 419 3.74 -35.22 -3.75
C ALA A 419 2.38 -34.53 -3.68
N MET A 420 2.26 -33.33 -4.25
CA MET A 420 1.06 -32.51 -4.15
C MET A 420 0.75 -31.79 -5.47
N LEU A 421 -0.52 -31.42 -5.65
CA LEU A 421 -0.97 -30.48 -6.68
C LEU A 421 -1.40 -29.17 -6.02
N GLU A 422 -1.10 -28.04 -6.67
CA GLU A 422 -1.50 -26.70 -6.21
C GLU A 422 -2.07 -25.90 -7.40
N ASN A 423 -3.20 -25.21 -7.15
CA ASN A 423 -3.85 -24.31 -8.09
C ASN A 423 -3.94 -22.90 -7.48
N LEU A 424 -3.27 -21.93 -8.09
CA LEU A 424 -3.25 -20.54 -7.62
C LEU A 424 -4.53 -19.73 -7.92
N THR A 425 -5.42 -20.23 -8.79
CA THR A 425 -6.71 -19.58 -9.03
C THR A 425 -7.72 -19.85 -7.92
N GLU A 426 -7.55 -20.99 -7.24
CA GLU A 426 -8.31 -21.31 -6.04
C GLU A 426 -7.57 -20.71 -4.84
N SER A 427 -8.30 -20.32 -3.78
CA SER A 427 -7.70 -19.77 -2.56
C SER A 427 -6.49 -20.64 -2.12
N PRO A 428 -5.38 -20.07 -1.62
CA PRO A 428 -4.10 -20.76 -1.30
C PRO A 428 -4.19 -21.97 -0.35
N GLN A 429 -5.39 -22.34 0.09
CA GLN A 429 -5.72 -23.55 0.82
C GLN A 429 -6.00 -24.77 -0.08
N HIS A 430 -6.03 -24.63 -1.41
CA HIS A 430 -6.34 -25.73 -2.34
C HIS A 430 -5.07 -26.50 -2.75
N GLN A 431 -4.36 -27.04 -1.76
CA GLN A 431 -3.32 -28.03 -2.00
C GLN A 431 -3.92 -29.44 -1.90
N ARG A 432 -3.80 -30.25 -2.96
CA ARG A 432 -4.25 -31.64 -2.97
C ARG A 432 -3.06 -32.57 -2.80
N GLU A 433 -2.97 -33.24 -1.66
CA GLU A 433 -1.96 -34.27 -1.42
C GLU A 433 -2.26 -35.51 -2.28
N LEU A 434 -1.28 -35.94 -3.08
CA LEU A 434 -1.38 -37.17 -3.89
C LEU A 434 -0.77 -38.36 -3.16
N TRP A 435 0.31 -38.12 -2.41
CA TRP A 435 1.04 -39.16 -1.71
C TRP A 435 1.95 -38.56 -0.64
N ARG A 436 2.12 -39.30 0.45
CA ARG A 436 3.05 -39.01 1.54
C ARG A 436 3.65 -40.31 2.05
N ASP A 437 4.92 -40.24 2.43
CA ASP A 437 5.62 -41.28 3.18
C ASP A 437 6.56 -40.65 4.21
N SER A 438 6.73 -41.32 5.34
CA SER A 438 7.61 -40.89 6.42
C SER A 438 8.13 -42.09 7.20
N ASP A 439 9.39 -42.03 7.61
CA ASP A 439 9.97 -43.06 8.45
C ASP A 439 11.05 -42.47 9.38
N GLU A 440 11.25 -43.11 10.52
CA GLU A 440 12.27 -42.78 11.51
C GLU A 440 13.25 -43.96 11.62
N VAL A 441 14.54 -43.67 11.40
CA VAL A 441 15.61 -44.67 11.40
C VAL A 441 16.85 -44.14 12.11
N GLU A 442 17.76 -45.04 12.49
CA GLU A 442 19.06 -44.63 12.99
C GLU A 442 19.86 -43.93 11.88
N LEU A 443 20.73 -42.97 12.23
CA LEU A 443 21.53 -42.19 11.27
C LEU A 443 22.33 -43.08 10.31
N VAL A 444 22.81 -44.23 10.78
CA VAL A 444 23.58 -45.17 9.95
C VAL A 444 22.72 -45.91 8.91
N GLU A 445 21.40 -45.96 9.12
CA GLU A 445 20.43 -46.63 8.23
C GLU A 445 19.68 -45.64 7.32
N SER A 446 19.91 -44.34 7.49
CA SER A 446 19.14 -43.29 6.83
C SER A 446 19.30 -43.28 5.31
N LEU A 447 20.52 -43.53 4.81
CA LEU A 447 20.79 -43.55 3.37
C LEU A 447 20.11 -44.76 2.68
N PRO A 448 20.28 -46.02 3.15
CA PRO A 448 19.50 -47.14 2.61
C PRO A 448 17.99 -46.94 2.71
N LYS A 449 17.49 -46.29 3.77
CA LYS A 449 16.07 -46.00 3.90
C LYS A 449 15.60 -44.98 2.86
N TRP A 450 16.37 -43.90 2.66
CA TRP A 450 16.10 -42.90 1.63
C TRP A 450 16.04 -43.52 0.24
N GLU A 451 17.02 -44.36 -0.12
CA GLU A 451 17.04 -45.04 -1.43
C GLU A 451 15.75 -45.83 -1.70
N ARG A 452 15.20 -46.49 -0.67
CA ARG A 452 13.92 -47.20 -0.77
C ARG A 452 12.74 -46.24 -0.96
N MET A 453 12.68 -45.14 -0.20
CA MET A 453 11.62 -44.14 -0.35
C MET A 453 11.67 -43.48 -1.74
N TYR A 454 12.86 -43.14 -2.21
CA TYR A 454 13.09 -42.57 -3.51
C TYR A 454 12.70 -43.52 -4.65
N ALA A 455 12.98 -44.81 -4.52
CA ALA A 455 12.54 -45.82 -5.48
C ALA A 455 11.00 -45.85 -5.60
N VAL A 456 10.29 -45.83 -4.48
CA VAL A 456 8.81 -45.78 -4.45
C VAL A 456 8.29 -44.47 -5.07
N LEU A 457 8.90 -43.34 -4.74
CA LEU A 457 8.56 -42.04 -5.33
C LEU A 457 8.75 -42.05 -6.85
N SER A 458 9.86 -42.60 -7.33
CA SER A 458 10.21 -42.71 -8.75
C SER A 458 9.25 -43.63 -9.50
N GLU A 459 8.86 -44.75 -8.90
CA GLU A 459 7.89 -45.70 -9.47
C GLU A 459 6.50 -45.05 -9.61
N ARG A 460 6.08 -44.25 -8.63
CA ARG A 460 4.77 -43.57 -8.63
C ARG A 460 4.72 -42.29 -9.46
N PHE A 461 5.88 -41.75 -9.84
CA PHE A 461 5.99 -40.50 -10.58
C PHE A 461 5.07 -40.42 -11.82
N PRO A 462 4.95 -41.45 -12.68
CA PRO A 462 4.04 -41.41 -13.83
C PRO A 462 2.56 -41.21 -13.45
N THR A 463 2.13 -41.73 -12.30
CA THR A 463 0.76 -41.53 -11.80
C THR A 463 0.54 -40.09 -11.37
N PHE A 464 1.48 -39.50 -10.62
CA PHE A 464 1.39 -38.09 -10.21
C PHE A 464 1.40 -37.15 -11.41
N TRP A 465 2.24 -37.48 -12.40
CA TRP A 465 2.27 -36.78 -13.68
C TRP A 465 0.92 -36.83 -14.39
N GLY A 466 0.29 -38.01 -14.44
CA GLY A 466 -1.05 -38.18 -15.01
C GLY A 466 -2.11 -37.29 -14.34
N SER A 467 -2.10 -37.18 -13.01
CA SER A 467 -3.01 -36.30 -12.28
C SER A 467 -2.76 -34.81 -12.52
N PHE A 468 -1.49 -34.40 -12.66
CA PHE A 468 -1.15 -33.02 -13.05
C PHE A 468 -1.62 -32.69 -14.48
N GLU A 469 -1.44 -33.64 -15.40
CA GLU A 469 -1.92 -33.54 -16.78
C GLU A 469 -3.45 -33.48 -16.89
N GLU A 470 -4.16 -34.17 -15.99
CA GLU A 470 -5.62 -34.11 -15.89
C GLU A 470 -6.09 -32.76 -15.33
N MET A 471 -5.42 -32.24 -14.30
CA MET A 471 -5.76 -30.96 -13.67
C MET A 471 -5.61 -29.76 -14.62
N ARG A 472 -4.64 -29.80 -15.53
CA ARG A 472 -4.38 -28.70 -16.48
C ARG A 472 -5.22 -28.75 -17.77
N ARG A 473 -6.03 -29.80 -17.97
CA ARG A 473 -6.93 -29.96 -19.13
C ARG A 473 -8.29 -29.39 -18.78
#